data_AF-A0A7W1BXM6-F1
#
_entry.id   AF-A0A7W1BXM6-F1
#
_cell.length_a   1.000
_cell.length_b   1.000
_cell.length_c   1.000
_cell.angle_alpha   90.00
_cell.angle_beta   90.00
_cell.angle_gamma   90.00
#
_symmetry.space_group_name_H-M   'P 1'
#
loop_
_entity.id
_entity.type
_entity.pdbx_description
1 polymer ?
#
loop_
_entity_poly.entity_id
_entity_poly.type
_entity_poly.pdbx_seq_one_letter_code
_entity_poly.pdbx_strand_id
1 'polypeptide(L)'
;MAGETNQLTPHDAKESDLDYEQARLAYSIIQSLLEHTRVVSDLIAVMAQALDEDTQRALTQTPVWTAYLDSRRDLDHTRAGVEKFAEVMKQLSED
;
A
#
# COMPACT_ATOMS: atom_id res chain seq x y z
N MET A 1 -27.99 -41.18 -27.82
CA MET A 1 -28.98 -40.30 -27.19
C MET A 1 -29.21 -40.74 -25.75
N ALA A 2 -28.37 -40.26 -24.84
CA ALA A 2 -28.63 -40.23 -23.40
C ALA A 2 -27.76 -39.08 -22.87
N GLY A 3 -28.40 -38.01 -22.45
CA GLY A 3 -27.74 -36.76 -22.08
C GLY A 3 -27.06 -36.89 -20.72
N GLU A 4 -25.78 -36.59 -20.67
CA GLU A 4 -25.06 -36.27 -19.44
C GLU A 4 -25.52 -34.89 -18.96
N THR A 5 -26.44 -34.86 -18.01
CA THR A 5 -26.74 -33.66 -17.24
C THR A 5 -25.61 -33.44 -16.23
N ASN A 6 -24.58 -32.72 -16.65
CA ASN A 6 -23.57 -32.18 -15.74
C ASN A 6 -24.24 -31.17 -14.79
N GLN A 7 -24.60 -31.64 -13.59
CA GLN A 7 -25.10 -30.78 -12.52
C GLN A 7 -23.93 -29.96 -11.99
N LEU A 8 -23.92 -28.67 -12.35
CA LEU A 8 -23.11 -27.64 -11.68
C LEU A 8 -23.57 -27.56 -10.22
N THR A 9 -22.75 -28.06 -9.30
CA THR A 9 -22.96 -27.93 -7.86
C THR A 9 -22.81 -26.47 -7.41
N PRO A 10 -23.71 -25.94 -6.56
CA PRO A 10 -23.56 -24.59 -6.00
C PRO A 10 -22.59 -24.65 -4.81
N HIS A 11 -21.29 -24.70 -5.07
CA HIS A 11 -20.26 -24.58 -4.03
C HIS A 11 -19.36 -23.33 -4.18
N ASP A 12 -19.51 -22.55 -5.25
CA ASP A 12 -18.54 -21.48 -5.55
C ASP A 12 -18.86 -20.10 -4.92
N ALA A 13 -20.03 -19.93 -4.30
CA ALA A 13 -20.51 -18.59 -3.90
C ALA A 13 -20.07 -18.11 -2.50
N LYS A 14 -19.30 -18.90 -1.73
CA LYS A 14 -18.90 -18.52 -0.35
C LYS A 14 -17.41 -18.18 -0.18
N GLU A 15 -16.56 -18.49 -1.16
CA GLU A 15 -15.13 -18.18 -1.07
C GLU A 15 -14.82 -16.73 -1.47
N SER A 16 -15.63 -16.08 -2.31
CA SER A 16 -15.33 -14.72 -2.80
C SER A 16 -15.59 -13.60 -1.77
N ASP A 17 -16.64 -13.69 -0.97
CA ASP A 17 -17.01 -12.62 -0.02
C ASP A 17 -16.00 -12.47 1.14
N LEU A 18 -15.48 -13.61 1.62
CA LEU A 18 -14.45 -13.62 2.66
C LEU A 18 -13.12 -13.04 2.16
N ASP A 19 -12.79 -13.25 0.89
CA ASP A 19 -11.59 -12.71 0.24
C ASP A 19 -11.70 -11.19 0.05
N TYR A 20 -12.90 -10.70 -0.30
CA TYR A 20 -13.16 -9.27 -0.46
C TYR A 20 -13.01 -8.47 0.85
N GLU A 21 -13.62 -8.91 1.95
CA GLU A 21 -13.51 -8.23 3.24
C GLU A 21 -12.06 -8.24 3.77
N GLN A 22 -11.32 -9.33 3.53
CA GLN A 22 -9.90 -9.42 3.89
C GLN A 22 -9.04 -8.47 3.04
N ALA A 23 -9.30 -8.39 1.74
CA ALA A 23 -8.64 -7.45 0.84
C ALA A 23 -8.93 -5.99 1.20
N ARG A 24 -10.17 -5.66 1.57
CA ARG A 24 -10.56 -4.34 2.07
C ARG A 24 -9.84 -3.99 3.38
N LEU A 25 -9.75 -4.93 4.31
CA LEU A 25 -9.00 -4.75 5.56
C LEU A 25 -7.52 -4.49 5.26
N ALA A 26 -6.88 -5.35 4.44
CA ALA A 26 -5.49 -5.18 4.04
C ALA A 26 -5.24 -3.81 3.40
N TYR A 27 -6.11 -3.38 2.49
CA TYR A 27 -6.04 -2.05 1.87
C TYR A 27 -6.08 -0.93 2.92
N SER A 28 -7.03 -0.97 3.86
CA SER A 28 -7.15 0.06 4.90
C SER A 28 -5.93 0.14 5.83
N ILE A 29 -5.35 -1.02 6.19
CA ILE A 29 -4.11 -1.10 6.97
C ILE A 29 -2.97 -0.45 6.18
N ILE A 30 -2.80 -0.82 4.92
CA ILE A 30 -1.72 -0.30 4.08
C ILE A 30 -1.87 1.21 3.86
N GLN A 31 -3.09 1.70 3.61
CA GLN A 31 -3.36 3.14 3.49
C GLN A 31 -3.00 3.90 4.78
N SER A 32 -3.37 3.36 5.94
CA SER A 32 -3.03 3.99 7.22
C SER A 32 -1.52 4.06 7.45
N LEU A 33 -0.77 3.02 7.06
CA LEU A 33 0.70 2.99 7.16
C LEU A 33 1.36 3.98 6.20
N LEU A 34 0.87 4.08 4.96
CA LEU A 34 1.36 5.04 3.98
C LEU A 34 1.12 6.48 4.43
N GLU A 35 -0.07 6.77 4.99
CA GLU A 35 -0.39 8.10 5.51
C GLU A 35 0.46 8.45 6.74
N HIS A 36 0.65 7.51 7.66
CA HIS A 36 1.55 7.69 8.79
C HIS A 36 2.99 8.02 8.32
N THR A 37 3.46 7.33 7.27
CA THR A 37 4.81 7.57 6.73
C THR A 37 4.93 8.95 6.07
N ARG A 38 3.85 9.46 5.46
CA ARG A 38 3.80 10.84 4.95
C ARG A 38 3.96 11.85 6.08
N VAL A 39 3.21 11.68 7.18
CA VAL A 39 3.29 12.59 8.35
C VAL A 39 4.69 12.59 8.95
N VAL A 40 5.34 11.42 9.04
CA VAL A 40 6.73 11.32 9.49
C VAL A 40 7.69 12.06 8.55
N SER A 41 7.47 11.97 7.23
CA SER A 41 8.29 12.68 6.24
C SER A 41 8.15 14.20 6.37
N ASP A 42 6.94 14.69 6.62
CA ASP A 42 6.68 16.11 6.88
C ASP A 42 7.36 16.57 8.18
N LEU A 43 7.32 15.75 9.23
CA LEU A 43 8.04 16.03 10.47
C LEU A 43 9.56 16.12 10.24
N ILE A 44 10.14 15.22 9.45
CA ILE A 44 11.56 15.29 9.07
C ILE A 44 11.88 16.62 8.35
N ALA A 45 11.01 17.07 7.44
CA ALA A 45 11.18 18.35 6.76
C ALA A 45 11.15 19.54 7.72
N VAL A 46 10.29 19.50 8.75
CA VAL A 46 10.25 20.52 9.81
C VAL A 46 11.50 20.44 10.68
N MET A 47 11.95 19.25 11.07
CA MET A 47 13.18 19.07 11.84
C MET A 47 14.39 19.60 11.07
N ALA A 48 14.47 19.36 9.76
CA ALA A 48 15.54 19.89 8.92
C ALA A 48 15.60 21.42 9.01
N GLN A 49 14.46 22.12 8.93
CA GLN A 49 14.40 23.59 9.04
C GLN A 49 14.90 24.13 10.40
N ALA A 50 14.85 23.32 11.46
CA ALA A 50 15.32 23.69 12.79
C ALA A 50 16.83 23.47 13.00
N LEU A 51 17.48 22.71 12.11
CA LEU A 51 18.92 22.45 12.16
C LEU A 51 19.70 23.53 11.40
N ASP A 52 20.91 23.83 11.87
CA ASP A 52 21.84 24.70 11.15
C ASP A 52 22.38 24.02 9.88
N GLU A 53 22.90 24.83 8.96
CA GLU A 53 23.33 24.38 7.63
C GLU A 53 24.46 23.33 7.69
N ASP A 54 25.40 23.46 8.63
CA ASP A 54 26.51 22.53 8.76
C ASP A 54 26.03 21.16 9.26
N THR A 55 25.11 21.16 10.23
CA THR A 55 24.47 19.92 10.72
C THR A 55 23.62 19.25 9.63
N GLN A 56 22.84 20.02 8.85
CA GLN A 56 22.08 19.48 7.72
C GLN A 56 23.02 18.84 6.69
N ARG A 57 24.12 19.52 6.33
CA ARG A 57 25.10 19.02 5.37
C ARG A 57 25.73 17.72 5.86
N ALA A 58 26.15 17.65 7.12
CA ALA A 58 26.69 16.45 7.72
C ALA A 58 25.69 15.28 7.68
N LEU A 59 24.42 15.54 8.02
CA LEU A 59 23.36 14.52 7.98
C LEU A 59 23.17 13.94 6.58
N THR A 60 23.13 14.78 5.55
CA THR A 60 22.92 14.34 4.15
C THR A 60 24.07 13.49 3.59
N GLN A 61 25.24 13.50 4.25
CA GLN A 61 26.40 12.68 3.87
C GLN A 61 26.45 11.34 4.60
N THR A 62 25.52 11.08 5.53
CA THR A 62 25.48 9.82 6.26
C THR A 62 24.90 8.69 5.42
N PRO A 63 25.33 7.43 5.63
CA PRO A 63 24.71 6.28 4.97
C PRO A 63 23.23 6.09 5.38
N VAL A 64 22.84 6.60 6.55
CA VAL A 64 21.45 6.59 7.03
C VAL A 64 20.57 7.47 6.15
N TRP A 65 21.07 8.63 5.70
CA TRP A 65 20.34 9.49 4.78
C TRP A 65 20.11 8.84 3.42
N THR A 66 21.12 8.16 2.87
CA THR A 66 20.97 7.38 1.63
C THR A 66 19.91 6.29 1.79
N ALA A 67 19.98 5.52 2.87
CA ALA A 67 18.98 4.47 3.16
C ALA A 67 17.56 5.03 3.30
N TYR A 68 17.41 6.21 3.91
CA TYR A 68 16.11 6.90 3.98
C TYR A 68 15.59 7.31 2.60
N LEU A 69 16.44 7.89 1.74
CA LEU A 69 16.05 8.28 0.38
C LEU A 69 15.63 7.07 -0.48
N ASP A 70 16.37 5.97 -0.37
CA ASP A 70 16.04 4.72 -1.07
C ASP A 70 14.70 4.16 -0.58
N SER A 71 14.52 4.06 0.74
CA SER A 71 13.26 3.63 1.34
C SER A 71 12.07 4.52 0.93
N ARG A 72 12.28 5.84 0.84
CA ARG A 72 11.25 6.78 0.38
C ARG A 72 10.84 6.50 -1.07
N ARG A 73 11.79 6.21 -1.95
CA ARG A 73 11.51 5.86 -3.34
C ARG A 73 10.71 4.56 -3.45
N ASP A 74 11.06 3.54 -2.66
CA ASP A 74 10.33 2.28 -2.62
C ASP A 74 8.90 2.45 -2.10
N LEU A 75 8.68 3.35 -1.14
CA LEU A 75 7.36 3.70 -0.64
C LEU A 75 6.50 4.40 -1.69
N ASP A 76 7.08 5.32 -2.47
CA ASP A 76 6.37 5.98 -3.58
C ASP A 76 5.92 4.96 -4.63
N HIS A 77 6.77 3.97 -4.95
CA HIS A 77 6.40 2.86 -5.83
C HIS A 77 5.31 1.96 -5.22
N THR A 78 5.41 1.66 -3.93
CA THR A 78 4.42 0.85 -3.20
C THR A 78 3.05 1.53 -3.19
N ARG A 79 3.01 2.86 -2.99
CA ARG A 79 1.78 3.65 -3.02
C ARG A 79 1.05 3.50 -4.36
N ALA A 80 1.75 3.65 -5.47
CA ALA A 80 1.15 3.47 -6.80
C ALA A 80 0.59 2.04 -7.00
N GLY A 81 1.28 1.02 -6.46
CA GLY A 81 0.80 -0.35 -6.47
C GLY A 81 -0.49 -0.54 -5.65
N VAL A 82 -0.56 0.09 -4.48
CA VAL A 82 -1.73 0.04 -3.59
C VAL A 82 -2.93 0.79 -4.18
N GLU A 83 -2.71 1.93 -4.83
CA GLU A 83 -3.77 2.67 -5.54
C GLU A 83 -4.34 1.83 -6.69
N LYS A 84 -3.49 1.14 -7.45
CA LYS A 84 -3.93 0.21 -8.49
C LYS A 84 -4.68 -0.99 -7.92
N PHE A 85 -4.20 -1.56 -6.81
CA PHE A 85 -4.90 -2.65 -6.11
C PHE A 85 -6.30 -2.22 -5.65
N ALA A 86 -6.43 -1.01 -5.09
CA ALA A 86 -7.72 -0.46 -4.66
C ALA A 86 -8.71 -0.33 -5.81
N GLU A 87 -8.26 0.16 -6.96
CA GLU A 87 -9.09 0.31 -8.15
C GLU A 87 -9.60 -1.04 -8.67
N VAL A 88 -8.73 -2.05 -8.72
CA VAL A 88 -9.12 -3.42 -9.09
C VAL A 88 -10.15 -3.98 -8.11
N MET A 89 -9.91 -3.84 -6.80
CA MET A 89 -10.84 -4.32 -5.77
C MET A 89 -12.21 -3.64 -5.87
N LYS A 90 -12.25 -2.33 -6.18
CA LYS A 90 -13.50 -1.60 -6.37
C LYS A 90 -14.30 -2.15 -7.55
N GLN A 91 -13.63 -2.40 -8.68
CA GLN A 91 -14.27 -2.97 -9.88
C GLN A 91 -14.86 -4.36 -9.60
N LEU A 92 -14.12 -5.23 -8.88
CA LEU A 92 -14.63 -6.55 -8.47
C LEU A 92 -15.81 -6.51 -7.48
N SER A 93 -16.04 -5.39 -6.79
CA SER A 93 -17.17 -5.24 -5.86
C SER A 93 -18.44 -4.67 -6.50
N GLU A 94 -18.32 -4.10 -7.70
CA GLU A 94 -19.41 -3.50 -8.46
C GLU A 94 -20.00 -4.46 -9.52
N ASP A 95 -19.30 -5.57 -9.83
CA ASP A 95 -19.75 -6.70 -10.66
C ASP A 95 -20.44 -7.81 -9.82
#